data_AF-A0A969IEF6-F1
#
_entry.id   AF-A0A969IEF6-F1
#
_cell.length_a   1.000
_cell.length_b   1.000
_cell.length_c   1.000
_cell.angle_alpha   90.00
_cell.angle_beta   90.00
_cell.angle_gamma   90.00
#
_symmetry.space_group_name_H-M   'P 1'
#
loop_
_entity.id
_entity.type
_entity.pdbx_description
1 polymer ?
#
loop_
_entity_poly.entity_id
_entity_poly.type
_entity_poly.pdbx_seq_one_letter_code
_entity_poly.pdbx_strand_id
1 'polypeptide(L)'
;MLASMTKGLVFLIGMLIEGAVAALLGVLLHKQFDRSRFGAAVRCGAAAVIGTGATNPAIWAGFSRLEDWTGSWWGAAALGEASVVLVEALFYAAALRGRWRWSLALSIAANATAFGAGLLFAPGVVRPG
;
A
#
# COMPACT_ATOMS: atom_id res chain seq x y z
N MET A 1 3.77 -16.56 -20.00
CA MET A 1 3.01 -15.36 -20.42
C MET A 1 1.80 -15.11 -19.51
N LEU A 2 0.88 -16.09 -19.35
CA LEU A 2 -0.30 -15.97 -18.46
C LEU A 2 0.04 -15.53 -17.02
N ALA A 3 0.97 -16.23 -16.36
CA ALA A 3 1.36 -15.93 -14.97
C ALA A 3 1.94 -14.52 -14.78
N SER A 4 2.61 -13.96 -15.79
CA SER A 4 3.14 -12.59 -15.75
C SER A 4 2.03 -11.55 -15.89
N MET A 5 1.01 -11.83 -16.72
CA MET A 5 -0.15 -10.96 -16.89
C MET A 5 -1.02 -10.95 -15.62
N THR A 6 -1.19 -12.10 -14.96
CA THR A 6 -1.92 -12.20 -13.69
C THR A 6 -1.28 -11.37 -12.58
N LYS A 7 0.05 -11.43 -12.42
CA LYS A 7 0.79 -10.62 -11.44
C LYS A 7 0.65 -9.12 -11.71
N GLY A 8 0.77 -8.70 -12.97
CA GLY A 8 0.59 -7.30 -13.36
C GLY A 8 -0.83 -6.79 -13.08
N LEU A 9 -1.85 -7.62 -13.31
CA LEU A 9 -3.24 -7.26 -13.07
C LEU A 9 -3.57 -7.17 -11.57
N VAL A 10 -3.05 -8.10 -10.77
CA VAL A 10 -3.18 -8.07 -9.30
C VAL A 10 -2.51 -6.83 -8.72
N PHE A 11 -1.33 -6.47 -9.22
CA PHE A 11 -0.63 -5.25 -8.85
C PHE A 11 -1.45 -3.98 -9.17
N LEU A 12 -2.01 -3.90 -10.39
CA LEU A 12 -2.86 -2.78 -10.79
C LEU A 12 -4.12 -2.67 -9.92
N ILE A 13 -4.77 -3.79 -9.63
CA ILE A 13 -5.96 -3.79 -8.75
C ILE A 13 -5.58 -3.34 -7.34
N GLY A 14 -4.48 -3.85 -6.78
CA GLY A 14 -3.98 -3.45 -5.47
C GLY A 14 -3.72 -1.94 -5.41
N MET A 15 -3.01 -1.40 -6.40
CA MET A 15 -2.72 0.03 -6.51
C MET A 15 -4.00 0.89 -6.65
N LEU A 16 -5.00 0.42 -7.40
CA LEU A 16 -6.27 1.12 -7.55
C LEU A 16 -7.07 1.14 -6.24
N ILE A 17 -7.15 -0.01 -5.55
CA ILE A 17 -7.81 -0.12 -4.24
C ILE A 17 -7.12 0.80 -3.24
N GLU A 18 -5.79 0.75 -3.18
CA GLU A 18 -5.01 1.56 -2.26
C GLU A 18 -5.19 3.06 -2.51
N GLY A 19 -5.08 3.48 -3.78
CA GLY A 19 -5.32 4.86 -4.20
C GLY A 19 -6.75 5.33 -3.88
N ALA A 20 -7.76 4.49 -4.10
CA ALA A 20 -9.15 4.80 -3.80
C ALA A 20 -9.39 4.96 -2.29
N VAL A 21 -8.86 4.04 -1.47
CA VAL A 21 -8.95 4.09 0.00
C VAL A 21 -8.24 5.32 0.53
N ALA A 22 -7.03 5.61 0.05
CA ALA A 22 -6.27 6.78 0.45
C ALA A 22 -6.99 8.09 0.08
N ALA A 23 -7.56 8.17 -1.12
CA ALA A 23 -8.34 9.31 -1.55
C ALA A 23 -9.59 9.51 -0.68
N LEU A 24 -10.32 8.42 -0.38
CA LEU A 24 -11.50 8.45 0.48
C LEU A 24 -11.15 8.92 1.90
N LEU A 25 -10.10 8.36 2.50
CA LEU A 25 -9.58 8.80 3.81
C LEU A 25 -9.14 10.27 3.76
N GLY A 26 -8.54 10.69 2.64
CA GLY A 26 -8.25 12.10 2.34
C GLY A 26 -9.48 13.00 2.42
N VAL A 27 -10.59 12.59 1.79
CA VAL A 27 -11.87 13.31 1.88
C VAL A 27 -12.39 13.35 3.31
N LEU A 28 -12.35 12.23 4.03
CA LEU A 28 -12.89 12.13 5.39
C LEU A 28 -12.08 12.97 6.40
N LEU A 29 -10.77 13.01 6.23
CA LEU A 29 -9.82 13.67 7.14
C LEU A 29 -9.36 15.07 6.66
N HIS A 30 -10.01 15.63 5.64
CA HIS A 30 -9.60 16.90 5.03
C HIS A 30 -9.45 18.06 6.03
N LYS A 31 -10.32 18.12 7.06
CA LYS A 31 -10.28 19.16 8.11
C LYS A 31 -9.00 19.06 8.94
N GLN A 32 -8.55 17.86 9.23
CA GLN A 32 -7.34 17.55 10.00
C GLN A 32 -6.07 17.91 9.21
N PHE A 33 -6.19 18.01 7.88
CA PHE A 33 -5.09 18.38 6.98
C PHE A 33 -5.07 19.87 6.63
N ASP A 34 -6.08 20.63 7.07
CA ASP A 34 -6.29 22.04 6.70
C ASP A 34 -6.35 22.24 5.16
N ARG A 35 -7.17 21.43 4.50
CA ARG A 35 -7.33 21.44 3.04
C ARG A 35 -8.77 21.20 2.60
N SER A 36 -9.06 21.57 1.35
CA SER A 36 -10.31 21.18 0.69
C SER A 36 -10.39 19.66 0.53
N ARG A 37 -11.61 19.13 0.49
CA ARG A 37 -11.88 17.69 0.28
C ARG A 37 -11.18 17.17 -0.97
N PHE A 38 -11.33 17.87 -2.09
CA PHE A 38 -10.70 17.49 -3.36
C PHE A 38 -9.16 17.52 -3.27
N GLY A 39 -8.59 18.58 -2.69
CA GLY A 39 -7.13 18.70 -2.55
C GLY A 39 -6.52 17.65 -1.61
N ALA A 40 -7.25 17.25 -0.56
CA ALA A 40 -6.84 16.16 0.32
C ALA A 40 -6.93 14.80 -0.39
N ALA A 41 -8.03 14.54 -1.11
CA ALA A 41 -8.23 13.30 -1.86
C ALA A 41 -7.15 13.09 -2.92
N VAL A 42 -6.91 14.09 -3.78
CA VAL A 42 -5.90 14.02 -4.85
C VAL A 42 -4.51 13.78 -4.27
N ARG A 43 -4.15 14.50 -3.20
CA ARG A 43 -2.82 14.34 -2.60
C ARG A 43 -2.62 12.99 -1.93
N CYS A 44 -3.62 12.48 -1.20
CA CYS A 44 -3.50 11.17 -0.56
C CYS A 44 -3.51 10.05 -1.60
N GLY A 45 -4.40 10.11 -2.59
CA GLY A 45 -4.45 9.14 -3.68
C GLY A 45 -3.17 9.12 -4.53
N ALA A 46 -2.63 10.29 -4.87
CA ALA A 46 -1.36 10.37 -5.60
C ALA A 46 -0.18 9.86 -4.76
N ALA A 47 -0.13 10.18 -3.46
CA ALA A 47 0.88 9.64 -2.56
C ALA A 47 0.83 8.12 -2.47
N ALA A 48 -0.37 7.53 -2.40
CA ALA A 48 -0.57 6.09 -2.44
C ALA A 48 -0.01 5.50 -3.74
N VAL A 49 -0.49 5.95 -4.91
CA VAL A 49 -0.08 5.41 -6.21
C VAL A 49 1.44 5.49 -6.42
N ILE A 50 2.06 6.62 -6.05
CA ILE A 50 3.52 6.78 -6.15
C ILE A 50 4.24 5.88 -5.14
N GLY A 51 3.75 5.83 -3.90
CA GLY A 51 4.28 4.98 -2.84
C GLY A 51 4.26 3.51 -3.24
N THR A 52 3.08 2.98 -3.56
CA THR A 52 2.87 1.60 -4.04
C THR A 52 3.74 1.33 -5.28
N GLY A 53 3.80 2.27 -6.23
CA GLY A 53 4.63 2.14 -7.42
C GLY A 53 6.13 1.99 -7.11
N ALA A 54 6.60 2.58 -6.02
CA ALA A 54 7.99 2.50 -5.57
C ALA A 54 8.26 1.26 -4.68
N THR A 55 7.32 0.89 -3.82
CA THR A 55 7.50 -0.17 -2.80
C THR A 55 7.23 -1.56 -3.36
N ASN A 56 6.13 -1.75 -4.11
CA ASN A 56 5.69 -3.08 -4.50
C ASN A 56 6.73 -3.82 -5.36
N PRO A 57 7.34 -3.22 -6.41
CA PRO A 57 8.36 -3.91 -7.19
C PRO A 57 9.53 -4.42 -6.33
N ALA A 58 9.95 -3.64 -5.32
CA ALA A 58 11.02 -4.01 -4.41
C ALA A 58 10.62 -5.18 -3.49
N ILE A 59 9.41 -5.14 -2.94
CA ILE A 59 8.87 -6.26 -2.14
C ILE A 59 8.80 -7.53 -2.96
N TRP A 60 8.23 -7.48 -4.16
CA TRP A 60 8.09 -8.65 -5.03
C TRP A 60 9.45 -9.25 -5.43
N ALA A 61 10.47 -8.41 -5.64
CA ALA A 61 11.82 -8.88 -5.94
C ALA A 61 12.53 -9.51 -4.72
N GLY A 62 12.19 -9.08 -3.50
CA GLY A 62 12.81 -9.53 -2.26
C GLY A 62 12.03 -10.56 -1.45
N PHE A 63 10.76 -10.81 -1.77
CA PHE A 63 9.83 -11.55 -0.91
C PHE A 63 10.29 -12.99 -0.62
N SER A 64 10.81 -13.71 -1.62
CA SER A 64 11.29 -15.08 -1.41
C SER A 64 12.45 -15.14 -0.42
N ARG A 65 13.37 -14.16 -0.46
CA ARG A 65 14.47 -14.07 0.51
C ARG A 65 13.96 -13.74 1.91
N LEU A 66 12.92 -12.92 2.02
CA LEU A 66 12.23 -12.65 3.28
C LEU A 66 11.56 -13.91 3.83
N GLU A 67 10.94 -14.72 2.98
CA GLU A 67 10.34 -16.00 3.36
C GLU A 67 11.40 -16.99 3.85
N ASP A 68 12.52 -17.12 3.13
CA ASP A 68 13.65 -17.96 3.54
C ASP A 68 14.23 -17.53 4.89
N TRP A 69 14.37 -16.21 5.10
CA TRP A 69 14.95 -15.66 6.34
C TRP A 69 14.01 -15.79 7.55
N THR A 70 12.71 -15.59 7.35
CA THR A 70 11.71 -15.67 8.43
C THR A 70 11.22 -17.10 8.68
N GLY A 71 11.50 -18.03 7.76
CA GLY A 71 11.02 -19.41 7.79
C GLY A 71 9.50 -19.54 7.66
N SER A 72 8.78 -18.47 7.32
CA SER A 72 7.33 -18.51 7.15
C SER A 72 6.82 -17.43 6.23
N TRP A 73 5.88 -17.80 5.35
CA TRP A 73 5.18 -16.86 4.47
C TRP A 73 4.53 -15.71 5.25
N TRP A 74 3.90 -15.99 6.40
CA TRP A 74 3.27 -14.97 7.25
C TRP A 74 4.28 -14.04 7.92
N GLY A 75 5.45 -14.55 8.33
CA GLY A 75 6.53 -13.72 8.85
C GLY A 75 7.07 -12.76 7.79
N ALA A 76 7.30 -13.27 6.58
CA ALA A 76 7.70 -12.46 5.42
C ALA A 76 6.65 -11.41 5.05
N ALA A 77 5.37 -11.79 5.02
CA ALA A 77 4.26 -10.87 4.75
C ALA A 77 4.19 -9.76 5.80
N ALA A 78 4.25 -10.09 7.09
CA ALA A 78 4.21 -9.10 8.16
C ALA A 78 5.39 -8.11 8.09
N LEU A 79 6.61 -8.58 7.83
CA LEU A 79 7.79 -7.74 7.71
C LEU A 79 7.79 -6.91 6.41
N GLY A 80 7.30 -7.49 5.32
CA GLY A 80 7.09 -6.80 4.05
C GLY A 80 6.12 -5.64 4.24
N GLU A 81 4.91 -5.92 4.74
CA GLU A 81 3.88 -4.91 5.03
C GLU A 81 4.39 -3.82 5.98
N ALA A 82 5.07 -4.18 7.07
CA ALA A 82 5.65 -3.20 7.99
C ALA A 82 6.66 -2.27 7.28
N SER A 83 7.50 -2.83 6.41
CA SER A 83 8.48 -2.06 5.64
C SER A 83 7.81 -1.14 4.63
N VAL A 84 6.78 -1.63 3.92
CA VAL A 84 5.98 -0.85 2.97
C VAL A 84 5.31 0.31 3.70
N VAL A 85 4.63 0.05 4.82
CA VAL A 85 3.95 1.07 5.62
C VAL A 85 4.92 2.19 6.04
N LEU A 86 6.12 1.84 6.49
CA LEU A 86 7.10 2.83 6.92
C LEU A 86 7.60 3.69 5.74
N VAL A 87 7.87 3.07 4.59
CA VAL A 87 8.34 3.78 3.39
C VAL A 87 7.23 4.65 2.80
N GLU A 88 6.00 4.13 2.69
CA GLU A 88 4.86 4.85 2.14
C GLU A 88 4.40 6.00 3.02
N ALA A 89 4.52 5.88 4.34
CA ALA A 89 4.29 6.99 5.26
C ALA A 89 5.16 8.21 4.92
N LEU A 90 6.35 8.05 4.33
CA LEU A 90 7.19 9.17 3.86
C LEU A 90 6.51 9.93 2.72
N PHE A 91 5.89 9.23 1.77
CA PHE A 91 5.17 9.85 0.64
C PHE A 91 3.93 10.61 1.13
N TYR A 92 3.18 10.01 2.06
CA TYR A 92 2.08 10.72 2.73
C TYR A 92 2.57 11.90 3.56
N ALA A 93 3.73 11.81 4.22
CA ALA A 93 4.30 12.91 4.99
C ALA A 93 4.68 14.08 4.07
N ALA A 94 5.31 13.80 2.93
CA ALA A 94 5.58 14.80 1.91
C ALA A 94 4.27 15.46 1.41
N ALA A 95 3.26 14.64 1.07
CA ALA A 95 1.96 15.13 0.61
C ALA A 95 1.22 15.98 1.66
N LEU A 96 1.33 15.62 2.95
CA LEU A 96 0.65 16.27 4.06
C LEU A 96 1.50 17.30 4.82
N ARG A 97 2.67 17.69 4.28
CA ARG A 97 3.58 18.70 4.87
C ARG A 97 4.05 18.31 6.29
N GLY A 98 4.51 17.08 6.48
CA GLY A 98 5.13 16.61 7.72
C GLY A 98 4.16 16.22 8.84
N ARG A 99 2.86 16.05 8.56
CA ARG A 99 1.86 15.57 9.53
C ARG A 99 1.98 14.06 9.80
N TRP A 100 3.12 13.64 10.35
CA TRP A 100 3.55 12.24 10.52
C TRP A 100 2.49 11.31 11.12
N ARG A 101 1.77 11.75 12.17
CA ARG A 101 0.73 10.93 12.80
C ARG A 101 -0.36 10.51 11.81
N TRP A 102 -0.77 11.41 10.94
CA TRP A 102 -1.79 11.12 9.93
C TRP A 102 -1.23 10.39 8.72
N SER A 103 0.02 10.68 8.36
CA SER A 103 0.71 9.98 7.27
C SER A 103 0.89 8.49 7.57
N LEU A 104 1.29 8.15 8.80
CA LEU A 104 1.41 6.76 9.24
C LEU A 104 0.03 6.08 9.31
N ALA A 105 -0.98 6.75 9.87
CA ALA A 105 -2.34 6.20 9.93
C ALA A 105 -2.93 5.92 8.54
N LEU A 106 -2.72 6.83 7.59
CA LEU A 106 -3.14 6.64 6.20
C LEU A 106 -2.43 5.46 5.55
N SER A 107 -1.10 5.38 5.71
CA SER A 107 -0.32 4.29 5.13
C SER A 107 -0.73 2.92 5.69
N ILE A 108 -0.90 2.80 7.03
CA ILE A 108 -1.42 1.57 7.66
C ILE A 108 -2.78 1.19 7.09
N ALA A 109 -3.74 2.14 7.06
CA ALA A 109 -5.10 1.85 6.64
C ALA A 109 -5.19 1.45 5.16
N ALA A 110 -4.45 2.15 4.29
CA ALA A 110 -4.42 1.87 2.86
C ALA A 110 -3.78 0.51 2.57
N ASN A 111 -2.61 0.23 3.16
CA ASN A 111 -1.90 -1.04 2.98
C ASN A 111 -2.66 -2.22 3.56
N ALA A 112 -3.18 -2.11 4.79
CA ALA A 112 -3.98 -3.18 5.39
C ALA A 112 -5.22 -3.52 4.56
N THR A 113 -5.86 -2.51 3.95
CA THR A 113 -7.01 -2.72 3.06
C THR A 113 -6.59 -3.39 1.75
N ALA A 114 -5.48 -2.94 1.15
CA ALA A 114 -4.96 -3.52 -0.09
C ALA A 114 -4.48 -4.97 0.11
N PHE A 115 -3.75 -5.24 1.18
CA PHE A 115 -3.31 -6.59 1.57
C PHE A 115 -4.50 -7.52 1.82
N GLY A 116 -5.48 -7.07 2.63
CA GLY A 116 -6.70 -7.82 2.89
C GLY A 116 -7.50 -8.12 1.61
N ALA A 117 -7.62 -7.15 0.71
CA ALA A 117 -8.24 -7.36 -0.59
C ALA A 117 -7.46 -8.36 -1.44
N GLY A 118 -6.13 -8.30 -1.46
CA GLY A 118 -5.27 -9.27 -2.15
C GLY A 118 -5.49 -10.70 -1.66
N LEU A 119 -5.58 -10.89 -0.33
CA LEU A 119 -5.89 -12.19 0.26
C LEU A 119 -7.27 -12.74 -0.13
N LEU A 120 -8.28 -11.87 -0.23
CA LEU A 120 -9.65 -12.26 -0.56
C LEU A 120 -9.84 -12.56 -2.06
N PHE A 121 -9.30 -11.72 -2.94
CA PHE A 121 -9.57 -11.78 -4.37
C PHE A 121 -8.53 -12.59 -5.16
N ALA A 122 -7.32 -12.77 -4.63
CA ALA A 122 -6.24 -13.48 -5.31
C ALA A 122 -5.39 -14.35 -4.36
N PRO A 123 -6.01 -15.26 -3.57
CA PRO A 123 -5.30 -16.02 -2.53
C PRO A 123 -4.13 -16.84 -3.08
N GLY A 124 -4.29 -17.49 -4.25
CA GLY A 124 -3.23 -18.31 -4.86
C GLY A 124 -2.09 -17.53 -5.54
N VAL A 125 -2.22 -16.21 -5.65
CA VAL A 125 -1.16 -15.31 -6.14
C VAL A 125 -0.37 -14.74 -4.96
N VAL A 126 -1.06 -14.48 -3.85
CA VAL A 126 -0.49 -13.89 -2.64
C VAL A 126 0.16 -14.97 -1.79
N ARG A 127 -0.51 -16.10 -1.56
CA ARG A 127 -0.04 -17.23 -0.77
C ARG A 127 0.11 -18.48 -1.65
N PRO A 128 1.31 -19.07 -1.77
CA PRO A 128 1.43 -20.41 -2.35
C PRO A 128 0.72 -21.41 -1.42
N GLY A 129 -0.13 -22.24 -2.02
CA GLY A 129 -0.86 -23.31 -1.32
C GLY A 129 0.05 -24.46 -0.90
#